data_AF-A0AB38SDY1-F1
#
_entry.id   AF-A0AB38SDY1-F1
#
_cell.length_a   1.000
_cell.length_b   1.000
_cell.length_c   1.000
_cell.angle_alpha   90.00
_cell.angle_beta   90.00
_cell.angle_gamma   90.00
#
_symmetry.space_group_name_H-M   'P 1'
#
loop_
_entity.id
_entity.type
_entity.pdbx_description
1 polymer ?
#
loop_
_entity_poly.entity_id
_entity_poly.type
_entity_poly.pdbx_seq_one_letter_code
_entity_poly.pdbx_strand_id
1 'polypeptide(L)'
;MVEKFGPLKFLDKYTRTSVAAWALDDLVVSRVRAAAPGSSVRRIPYTREELRSGGHQKQNPFFYRAAADVKGFVQFLAPKIRCDRYVVVHRHGGTQREYGIGISQYPYGGPVHLFAMMFIRVYDGQTLELTKEAPALMTEDTYIERMTHNFLGGPSTQLDRAMFPEKPADVVNNPVLREGVRTMLTKSLDKTLPSLLQQPAQTPPR
;
A
#
# COMPACT_ATOMS: atom_id res chain seq x y z
N MET A 1 -8.16 -8.00 3.67
CA MET A 1 -8.24 -9.34 3.06
C MET A 1 -7.90 -10.35 4.15
N VAL A 2 -8.56 -11.51 4.18
CA VAL A 2 -8.22 -12.58 5.12
C VAL A 2 -7.61 -13.70 4.30
N GLU A 3 -6.35 -14.01 4.58
CA GLU A 3 -5.58 -14.97 3.80
C GLU A 3 -5.23 -16.15 4.70
N LYS A 4 -5.51 -17.36 4.22
CA LYS A 4 -5.13 -18.59 4.90
C LYS A 4 -4.31 -19.42 3.92
N PHE A 5 -3.03 -19.57 4.23
CA PHE A 5 -2.11 -20.27 3.35
C PHE A 5 -2.08 -21.76 3.68
N GLY A 6 -2.28 -22.58 2.67
CA GLY A 6 -2.05 -24.01 2.77
C GLY A 6 -0.55 -24.34 2.63
N PRO A 7 -0.15 -25.57 2.95
CA PRO A 7 1.24 -26.01 2.76
C PRO A 7 1.72 -25.90 1.30
N LEU A 8 0.79 -25.86 0.35
CA LEU A 8 1.04 -25.67 -1.09
C LEU A 8 0.18 -24.51 -1.63
N LYS A 9 0.70 -23.74 -2.60
CA LYS A 9 0.02 -22.53 -3.17
C LYS A 9 -1.42 -22.77 -3.61
N PHE A 10 -1.72 -23.94 -4.17
CA PHE A 10 -3.06 -24.26 -4.67
C PHE A 10 -4.08 -24.57 -3.56
N LEU A 11 -3.62 -24.76 -2.31
CA LEU A 11 -4.46 -24.96 -1.14
C LEU A 11 -4.77 -23.64 -0.42
N ASP A 12 -4.29 -22.53 -0.94
CA ASP A 12 -4.48 -21.21 -0.35
C ASP A 12 -5.95 -20.79 -0.46
N LYS A 13 -6.53 -20.45 0.69
CA LYS A 13 -7.89 -19.92 0.77
C LYS A 13 -7.83 -18.42 1.00
N TYR A 14 -8.36 -17.68 0.03
CA TYR A 14 -8.42 -16.23 0.07
C TYR A 14 -9.85 -15.77 0.26
N THR A 15 -10.11 -14.95 1.27
CA THR A 15 -11.40 -14.26 1.41
C THR A 15 -11.21 -12.76 1.39
N ARG A 16 -11.86 -12.10 0.44
CA ARG A 16 -11.84 -10.65 0.30
C ARG A 16 -13.01 -10.03 1.05
N THR A 17 -12.73 -9.51 2.23
CA THR A 17 -13.68 -8.66 2.97
C THR A 17 -13.34 -7.19 2.73
N SER A 18 -14.37 -6.36 2.48
CA SER A 18 -14.20 -4.92 2.36
C SER A 18 -13.82 -4.32 3.71
N VAL A 19 -12.79 -3.48 3.73
CA VAL A 19 -12.31 -2.77 4.94
C VAL A 19 -12.56 -1.25 4.83
N ALA A 20 -13.54 -0.83 4.04
CA ALA A 20 -13.87 0.58 3.84
C ALA A 20 -14.14 1.31 5.17
N ALA A 21 -14.76 0.61 6.14
CA ALA A 21 -15.04 1.13 7.48
C ALA A 21 -13.78 1.51 8.30
N TRP A 22 -12.58 1.10 7.87
CA TRP A 22 -11.34 1.40 8.59
C TRP A 22 -10.77 2.79 8.25
N ALA A 23 -11.35 3.51 7.29
CA ALA A 23 -10.96 4.87 6.88
C ALA A 23 -9.44 5.00 6.61
N LEU A 24 -8.86 4.01 5.94
CA LEU A 24 -7.41 3.98 5.68
C LEU A 24 -6.99 5.07 4.69
N ASP A 25 -7.86 5.44 3.75
CA ASP A 25 -7.59 6.51 2.78
C ASP A 25 -7.40 7.86 3.49
N ASP A 26 -8.24 8.16 4.48
CA ASP A 26 -8.15 9.41 5.24
C ASP A 26 -6.89 9.43 6.11
N LEU A 27 -6.49 8.26 6.64
CA LEU A 27 -5.20 8.10 7.29
C LEU A 27 -4.04 8.43 6.33
N VAL A 28 -4.03 7.86 5.12
CA VAL A 28 -2.99 8.12 4.12
C VAL A 28 -2.91 9.62 3.79
N VAL A 29 -4.05 10.27 3.53
CA VAL A 29 -4.08 11.71 3.25
C VAL A 29 -3.54 12.54 4.41
N SER A 30 -3.86 12.16 5.65
CA SER A 30 -3.32 12.83 6.84
C SER A 30 -1.79 12.74 6.91
N ARG A 31 -1.21 11.59 6.56
CA ARG A 31 0.23 11.36 6.59
C ARG A 31 0.95 12.08 5.46
N VAL A 32 0.36 12.12 4.26
CA VAL A 32 0.90 12.90 3.13
C VAL A 32 0.92 14.39 3.47
N ARG A 33 -0.11 14.92 4.14
CA ARG A 33 -0.11 16.31 4.66
C ARG A 33 1.02 16.57 5.64
N ALA A 34 1.21 15.66 6.60
CA ALA A 34 2.27 15.80 7.60
C ALA A 34 3.67 15.76 6.95
N ALA A 35 3.86 14.95 5.91
CA ALA A 35 5.14 14.80 5.22
C ALA A 35 5.44 15.89 4.17
N ALA A 36 4.48 16.77 3.85
CA ALA A 36 4.65 17.86 2.89
C ALA A 36 4.30 19.23 3.52
N PRO A 37 5.05 19.68 4.55
CA PRO A 37 4.81 20.99 5.15
C PRO A 37 4.96 22.10 4.11
N GLY A 38 4.02 23.06 4.12
CA GLY A 38 3.99 24.17 3.16
C GLY A 38 3.32 23.84 1.82
N SER A 39 2.89 22.60 1.58
CA SER A 39 2.12 22.23 0.39
C SER A 39 0.65 21.99 0.71
N SER A 40 -0.26 22.44 -0.17
CA SER A 40 -1.69 22.13 -0.05
C SER A 40 -1.98 20.74 -0.61
N VAL A 41 -2.39 19.81 0.25
CA VAL A 41 -2.71 18.43 -0.16
C VAL A 41 -4.20 18.23 -0.31
N ARG A 42 -4.61 17.88 -1.54
CA ARG A 42 -5.99 17.57 -1.92
C ARG A 42 -6.14 16.08 -2.18
N ARG A 43 -7.14 15.45 -1.53
CA ARG A 43 -7.56 14.09 -1.89
C ARG A 43 -8.31 14.15 -3.22
N ILE A 44 -7.94 13.30 -4.16
CA ILE A 44 -8.65 13.13 -5.42
C ILE A 44 -9.64 11.98 -5.24
N PRO A 45 -10.96 12.23 -5.17
CA PRO A 45 -11.94 11.16 -5.18
C PRO A 45 -11.93 10.50 -6.56
N TYR A 46 -12.07 9.18 -6.60
CA TYR A 46 -12.21 8.42 -7.84
C TYR A 46 -13.21 7.29 -7.63
N THR A 47 -13.91 6.93 -8.70
CA THR A 47 -14.84 5.79 -8.74
C THR A 47 -14.09 4.51 -9.10
N ARG A 48 -14.70 3.36 -8.79
CA ARG A 48 -14.12 2.06 -9.18
C ARG A 48 -14.07 1.89 -10.70
N GLU A 49 -15.03 2.51 -11.38
CA GLU A 49 -15.16 2.57 -12.83
C GLU A 49 -14.02 3.41 -13.43
N GLU A 50 -13.67 4.55 -12.84
CA GLU A 50 -12.51 5.35 -13.27
C GLU A 50 -11.18 4.65 -13.00
N LEU A 51 -11.04 3.96 -11.87
CA LEU A 51 -9.87 3.12 -11.61
C LEU A 51 -9.72 2.01 -12.66
N ARG A 52 -10.84 1.41 -13.09
CA ARG A 52 -10.85 0.44 -14.19
C ARG A 52 -10.54 1.08 -15.54
N SER A 53 -11.11 2.24 -15.82
CA SER A 53 -11.01 2.89 -17.12
C SER A 53 -9.68 3.59 -17.34
N GLY A 54 -9.01 4.04 -16.27
CA GLY A 54 -7.73 4.73 -16.34
C GLY A 54 -6.52 3.83 -16.63
N GLY A 55 -6.67 2.52 -16.72
CA GLY A 55 -5.51 1.64 -16.95
C GLY A 55 -5.81 0.15 -17.04
N HIS A 56 -6.98 -0.31 -16.57
CA HIS A 56 -7.43 -1.67 -16.80
C HIS A 56 -8.14 -1.81 -18.15
N GLN A 57 -7.49 -1.40 -19.25
CA GLN A 57 -7.85 -1.97 -20.54
C GLN A 57 -7.46 -3.46 -20.45
N LYS A 58 -8.41 -4.40 -20.63
CA LYS A 58 -8.25 -5.86 -20.48
C LYS A 58 -6.84 -6.37 -20.83
N GLN A 59 -5.88 -6.28 -19.91
CA GLN A 59 -4.55 -6.83 -20.11
C GLN A 59 -4.56 -8.26 -19.60
N ASN A 60 -3.98 -9.12 -20.42
CA ASN A 60 -3.94 -10.56 -20.22
C ASN A 60 -3.48 -10.86 -18.77
N PRO A 61 -4.22 -11.65 -17.97
CA PRO A 61 -3.92 -11.90 -16.55
C PRO A 61 -2.50 -12.44 -16.29
N PHE A 62 -1.82 -12.94 -17.32
CA PHE A 62 -0.44 -13.41 -17.27
C PHE A 62 0.64 -12.32 -17.33
N PHE A 63 0.31 -11.08 -17.74
CA PHE A 63 1.27 -9.97 -17.93
C PHE A 63 0.89 -8.70 -17.15
N TYR A 64 0.27 -8.86 -15.98
CA TYR A 64 -0.10 -7.72 -15.14
C TYR A 64 1.13 -6.93 -14.69
N ARG A 65 1.31 -5.72 -15.24
CA ARG A 65 2.40 -4.81 -14.86
C ARG A 65 1.81 -3.63 -14.10
N ALA A 66 1.68 -3.78 -12.78
CA ALA A 66 1.12 -2.78 -11.87
C ALA A 66 1.73 -1.36 -11.97
N ALA A 67 2.92 -1.22 -12.56
CA ALA A 67 3.54 0.08 -12.83
C ALA A 67 2.89 0.83 -14.01
N ALA A 68 2.52 0.12 -15.08
CA ALA A 68 1.94 0.72 -16.27
C ALA A 68 0.50 1.20 -16.03
N ASP A 69 -0.31 0.39 -15.34
CA ASP A 69 -1.70 0.71 -15.02
C ASP A 69 -1.82 1.96 -14.15
N VAL A 70 -0.93 2.10 -13.16
CA VAL A 70 -0.95 3.26 -12.25
C VAL A 70 -0.55 4.55 -12.99
N LYS A 71 0.42 4.50 -13.90
CA LYS A 71 0.78 5.65 -14.73
C LYS A 71 -0.37 6.07 -15.64
N GLY A 72 -1.02 5.11 -16.31
CA GLY A 72 -2.20 5.40 -17.13
C GLY A 72 -3.31 6.07 -16.32
N PHE A 73 -3.54 5.59 -15.09
CA PHE A 73 -4.60 6.12 -14.23
C PHE A 73 -4.31 7.56 -13.81
N VAL A 74 -3.06 7.86 -13.46
CA VAL A 74 -2.63 9.24 -13.19
C VAL A 74 -2.80 10.10 -14.44
N GLN A 75 -2.41 9.61 -15.63
CA GLN A 75 -2.58 10.35 -16.89
C GLN A 75 -4.05 10.61 -17.24
N PHE A 76 -4.96 9.73 -16.84
CA PHE A 76 -6.40 9.93 -17.03
C PHE A 76 -7.00 10.97 -16.08
N LEU A 77 -6.55 10.99 -14.81
CA LEU A 77 -7.09 11.89 -13.79
C LEU A 77 -6.41 13.26 -13.73
N ALA A 78 -5.10 13.31 -13.91
CA ALA A 78 -4.28 14.51 -13.73
C ALA A 78 -4.72 15.71 -14.61
N PRO A 79 -5.09 15.55 -15.90
CA PRO A 79 -5.53 16.68 -16.71
C PRO A 79 -6.80 17.37 -16.16
N LYS A 80 -7.63 16.64 -15.43
CA LYS A 80 -8.85 17.17 -14.80
C LYS A 80 -8.55 17.98 -13.54
N ILE A 81 -7.38 17.80 -12.93
CA ILE A 81 -7.04 18.31 -11.60
C ILE A 81 -5.61 18.84 -11.64
N ARG A 82 -5.42 20.13 -11.92
CA ARG A 82 -4.09 20.76 -12.02
C ARG A 82 -3.38 20.81 -10.66
N CYS A 83 -2.52 19.84 -10.38
CA CYS A 83 -1.65 19.79 -9.19
C CYS A 83 -0.17 19.76 -9.59
N ASP A 84 0.70 20.31 -8.74
CA ASP A 84 2.15 20.34 -8.97
C ASP A 84 2.80 18.95 -8.87
N ARG A 85 2.21 18.04 -8.09
CA ARG A 85 2.64 16.64 -7.94
C ARG A 85 1.43 15.74 -7.64
N TYR A 86 1.51 14.50 -8.09
CA TYR A 86 0.54 13.46 -7.74
C TYR A 86 1.22 12.38 -6.91
N VAL A 87 0.71 12.16 -5.70
CA VAL A 87 1.15 11.07 -4.82
C VAL A 87 0.12 9.94 -4.92
N VAL A 88 0.55 8.80 -5.44
CA VAL A 88 -0.27 7.60 -5.52
C VAL A 88 0.24 6.58 -4.51
N VAL A 89 -0.61 6.28 -3.54
CA VAL A 89 -0.39 5.18 -2.60
C VAL A 89 -1.31 4.05 -3.02
N HIS A 90 -0.74 2.93 -3.45
CA HIS A 90 -1.51 1.78 -3.91
C HIS A 90 -1.06 0.50 -3.21
N ARG A 91 -1.99 -0.45 -3.14
CA ARG A 91 -1.68 -1.80 -2.67
C ARG A 91 -0.69 -2.43 -3.65
N HIS A 92 0.31 -3.08 -3.09
CA HIS A 92 1.28 -3.84 -3.84
C HIS A 92 1.39 -5.23 -3.23
N GLY A 93 1.81 -6.18 -4.05
CA GLY A 93 2.33 -7.46 -3.59
C GLY A 93 3.56 -7.68 -4.43
N GLY A 94 4.66 -8.03 -3.77
CA GLY A 94 5.89 -8.42 -4.46
C GLY A 94 5.71 -9.78 -5.13
N THR A 95 6.79 -10.54 -5.22
CA THR A 95 6.78 -11.95 -5.66
C THR A 95 6.18 -12.91 -4.61
N GLN A 96 5.79 -12.40 -3.44
CA GLN A 96 5.28 -13.15 -2.29
C GLN A 96 3.75 -13.33 -2.36
N ARG A 97 3.21 -14.26 -1.56
CA ARG A 97 1.80 -14.70 -1.65
C ARG A 97 0.81 -13.64 -1.14
N GLU A 98 1.31 -12.67 -0.39
CA GLU A 98 0.60 -11.65 0.35
C GLU A 98 0.48 -10.35 -0.46
N TYR A 99 -0.75 -9.93 -0.76
CA TYR A 99 -1.02 -8.75 -1.57
C TYR A 99 -1.91 -7.74 -0.84
N GLY A 100 -1.46 -6.49 -0.74
CA GLY A 100 -2.22 -5.42 -0.12
C GLY A 100 -2.29 -5.55 1.40
N ILE A 101 -3.49 -5.45 1.97
CA ILE A 101 -3.68 -5.39 3.43
C ILE A 101 -4.46 -6.61 3.89
N GLY A 102 -3.89 -7.35 4.84
CA GLY A 102 -4.55 -8.53 5.36
C GLY A 102 -3.89 -9.15 6.58
N ILE A 103 -4.50 -10.25 6.99
CA ILE A 103 -3.99 -11.13 8.03
C ILE A 103 -3.74 -12.49 7.40
N SER A 104 -2.59 -13.07 7.70
CA SER A 104 -2.17 -14.38 7.23
C SER A 104 -1.87 -15.31 8.41
N GLN A 105 -2.06 -16.61 8.20
CA GLN A 105 -1.58 -17.65 9.10
C GLN A 105 -0.77 -18.64 8.27
N TYR A 106 0.54 -18.71 8.52
CA TYR A 106 1.43 -19.60 7.79
C TYR A 106 2.58 -20.13 8.69
N PRO A 107 2.87 -21.45 8.65
CA PRO A 107 2.07 -22.52 8.04
C PRO A 107 0.70 -22.68 8.73
N TYR A 108 -0.15 -23.60 8.27
CA TYR A 108 -1.46 -23.84 8.90
C TYR A 108 -1.31 -24.16 10.40
N GLY A 109 -2.02 -23.43 11.27
CA GLY A 109 -1.85 -23.52 12.73
C GLY A 109 -0.58 -22.85 13.26
N GLY A 110 0.20 -22.19 12.40
CA GLY A 110 1.42 -21.46 12.70
C GLY A 110 1.19 -20.02 13.18
N PRO A 111 2.24 -19.19 13.21
CA PRO A 111 2.15 -17.80 13.60
C PRO A 111 1.24 -16.99 12.68
N VAL A 112 0.53 -16.03 13.29
CA VAL A 112 -0.39 -15.13 12.59
C VAL A 112 0.34 -13.84 12.30
N HIS A 113 0.27 -13.35 11.08
CA HIS A 113 0.91 -12.11 10.67
C HIS A 113 -0.12 -11.15 10.09
N LEU A 114 -0.17 -9.96 10.67
CA LEU A 114 -0.82 -8.81 10.06
C LEU A 114 0.15 -8.18 9.08
N PHE A 115 -0.33 -7.80 7.89
CA PHE A 115 0.50 -7.17 6.86
C PHE A 115 -0.25 -6.03 6.15
N ALA A 116 0.50 -5.02 5.72
CA ALA A 116 -0.03 -3.88 4.99
C ALA A 116 0.91 -3.48 3.83
N MET A 117 0.96 -4.32 2.81
CA MET A 117 1.79 -4.16 1.62
C MET A 117 1.29 -3.01 0.74
N MET A 118 2.03 -1.90 0.79
CA MET A 118 1.71 -0.66 0.11
C MET A 118 2.94 -0.13 -0.60
N PHE A 119 2.71 0.53 -1.73
CA PHE A 119 3.75 1.13 -2.53
C PHE A 119 3.35 2.56 -2.86
N ILE A 120 4.33 3.45 -2.80
CA ILE A 120 4.15 4.89 -2.94
C ILE A 120 4.88 5.33 -4.20
N ARG A 121 4.17 6.04 -5.06
CA ARG A 121 4.71 6.63 -6.29
C ARG A 121 4.40 8.12 -6.33
N VAL A 122 5.39 8.92 -6.73
CA VAL A 122 5.27 10.36 -6.88
C VAL A 122 5.46 10.71 -8.35
N TYR A 123 4.47 11.37 -8.94
CA TYR A 123 4.49 11.83 -10.32
C TYR A 123 4.62 13.35 -10.37
N ASP A 124 5.38 13.84 -11.33
CA ASP A 124 5.45 15.27 -11.64
C ASP A 124 4.11 15.77 -12.18
N GLY A 125 3.70 16.97 -11.76
CA GLY A 125 2.42 17.56 -12.13
C GLY A 125 2.31 17.99 -13.59
N GLN A 126 3.43 18.38 -14.19
CA GLN A 126 3.51 18.91 -15.55
C GLN A 126 3.78 17.81 -16.58
N THR A 127 4.74 16.94 -16.30
CA THR A 127 5.15 15.88 -17.23
C THR A 127 4.43 14.56 -17.00
N LEU A 128 3.83 14.36 -15.81
CA LEU A 128 3.23 13.08 -15.38
C LEU A 128 4.23 11.92 -15.40
N GLU A 129 5.51 12.24 -15.33
CA GLU A 129 6.58 11.27 -15.21
C GLU A 129 6.78 10.85 -13.76
N LEU A 130 7.15 9.60 -13.57
CA LEU A 130 7.46 9.06 -12.25
C LEU A 130 8.77 9.69 -11.77
N THR A 131 8.71 10.47 -10.70
CA THR A 131 9.89 11.13 -10.13
C THR A 131 10.55 10.27 -9.06
N LYS A 132 9.74 9.65 -8.19
CA LYS A 132 10.23 8.79 -7.12
C LYS A 132 9.22 7.68 -6.83
N GLU A 133 9.73 6.53 -6.40
CA GLU A 133 8.91 5.45 -5.88
C GLU A 133 9.61 4.72 -4.74
N ALA A 134 8.84 4.22 -3.78
CA ALA A 134 9.33 3.36 -2.71
C ALA A 134 8.21 2.49 -2.11
N PRO A 135 8.54 1.30 -1.59
CA PRO A 135 7.64 0.56 -0.72
C PRO A 135 7.41 1.33 0.58
N ALA A 136 6.21 1.22 1.15
CA ALA A 136 5.95 1.75 2.49
C ALA A 136 6.62 0.83 3.52
N LEU A 137 7.66 1.29 4.21
CA LEU A 137 8.49 0.44 5.07
C LEU A 137 8.40 0.90 6.52
N MET A 138 8.26 -0.05 7.45
CA MET A 138 8.28 0.27 8.90
C MET A 138 9.67 0.48 9.47
N THR A 139 10.69 -0.04 8.77
CA THR A 139 12.06 -0.20 9.24
C THR A 139 13.04 0.03 8.09
N GLU A 140 14.33 0.08 8.38
CA GLU A 140 15.38 0.28 7.37
C GLU A 140 15.52 -0.94 6.47
N ASP A 141 15.41 -0.75 5.16
CA ASP A 141 15.45 -1.82 4.16
C ASP A 141 16.85 -2.40 3.95
N THR A 142 17.38 -3.05 4.99
CA THR A 142 18.66 -3.74 4.91
C THR A 142 18.48 -5.14 4.33
N TYR A 143 19.52 -5.64 3.66
CA TYR A 143 19.53 -7.01 3.12
C TYR A 143 19.21 -8.06 4.20
N ILE A 144 19.72 -7.84 5.43
CA ILE A 144 19.45 -8.70 6.58
C ILE A 144 17.98 -8.62 6.98
N GLU A 145 17.38 -7.42 6.99
CA GLU A 145 15.97 -7.28 7.34
C GLU A 145 15.04 -7.89 6.27
N ARG A 146 15.36 -7.75 4.97
CA ARG A 146 14.70 -8.49 3.87
C ARG A 146 14.74 -10.00 4.04
N MET A 147 15.87 -10.54 4.52
CA MET A 147 16.02 -11.97 4.76
C MET A 147 15.44 -12.47 6.08
N THR A 148 15.18 -11.61 7.06
CA THR A 148 14.81 -12.05 8.43
C THR A 148 13.39 -11.64 8.85
N HIS A 149 12.90 -10.49 8.40
CA HIS A 149 11.63 -9.90 8.83
C HIS A 149 10.73 -9.47 7.65
N ASN A 150 11.33 -9.18 6.49
CA ASN A 150 10.67 -8.71 5.28
C ASN A 150 10.60 -9.82 4.20
N PHE A 151 10.35 -11.08 4.61
CA PHE A 151 9.95 -12.17 3.70
C PHE A 151 8.66 -11.88 2.93
N LEU A 152 7.98 -10.77 3.24
CA LEU A 152 6.73 -10.31 2.65
C LEU A 152 6.88 -8.97 1.90
N GLY A 153 8.08 -8.38 1.87
CA GLY A 153 8.38 -7.22 1.03
C GLY A 153 7.73 -5.90 1.48
N GLY A 154 7.30 -5.82 2.74
CA GLY A 154 6.68 -4.64 3.34
C GLY A 154 6.27 -4.88 4.79
N PRO A 155 5.50 -3.97 5.41
CA PRO A 155 5.35 -3.91 6.85
C PRO A 155 4.46 -5.06 7.31
N SER A 156 4.97 -5.83 8.26
CA SER A 156 4.25 -6.94 8.88
C SER A 156 4.50 -6.97 10.38
N THR A 157 3.57 -7.56 11.13
CA THR A 157 3.69 -7.74 12.58
C THR A 157 3.06 -9.06 12.97
N GLN A 158 3.78 -9.84 13.76
CA GLN A 158 3.26 -11.08 14.31
C GLN A 158 2.21 -10.77 15.39
N LEU A 159 1.09 -11.46 15.34
CA LEU A 159 0.00 -11.40 16.32
C LEU A 159 -0.12 -12.74 17.06
N ASP A 160 -0.84 -12.71 18.18
CA ASP A 160 -1.28 -13.93 18.86
C ASP A 160 -2.14 -14.77 17.90
N ARG A 161 -1.98 -16.10 17.95
CA ARG A 161 -2.74 -17.04 17.13
C ARG A 161 -4.24 -16.94 17.36
N ALA A 162 -4.68 -16.63 18.58
CA ALA A 162 -6.09 -16.45 18.93
C ALA A 162 -6.73 -15.25 18.21
N MET A 163 -5.92 -14.34 17.66
CA MET A 163 -6.40 -13.17 16.92
C MET A 163 -6.76 -13.48 15.47
N PHE A 164 -6.47 -14.70 14.99
CA PHE A 164 -6.92 -15.10 13.67
C PHE A 164 -8.44 -15.30 13.67
N PRO A 165 -9.17 -14.61 12.78
CA PRO A 165 -10.63 -14.71 12.72
C PRO A 165 -11.08 -16.12 12.35
N GLU A 166 -12.06 -16.66 13.06
CA GLU A 166 -12.73 -17.91 12.65
C GLU A 166 -13.51 -17.71 11.35
N LYS A 167 -14.19 -16.55 11.22
CA LYS A 167 -14.92 -16.16 10.00
C LYS A 167 -14.31 -14.89 9.40
N PRO A 168 -14.09 -14.86 8.07
CA PRO A 168 -13.55 -13.68 7.40
C PRO A 168 -14.35 -12.38 7.55
N ALA A 169 -15.63 -12.47 7.87
CA ALA A 169 -16.50 -11.32 8.13
C ALA A 169 -16.13 -10.60 9.44
N ASP A 170 -15.62 -11.35 10.43
CA ASP A 170 -15.34 -10.83 11.78
C ASP A 170 -14.13 -9.90 11.79
N VAL A 171 -13.29 -9.95 10.75
CA VAL A 171 -12.12 -9.06 10.61
C VAL A 171 -12.52 -7.60 10.61
N VAL A 172 -13.60 -7.23 9.91
CA VAL A 172 -13.99 -5.82 9.76
C VAL A 172 -14.30 -5.18 11.12
N ASN A 173 -14.85 -5.98 12.03
CA ASN A 173 -15.28 -5.56 13.36
C ASN A 173 -14.21 -5.79 14.43
N ASN A 174 -13.05 -6.36 14.09
CA ASN A 174 -11.98 -6.60 15.04
C ASN A 174 -11.17 -5.32 15.28
N PRO A 175 -11.28 -4.68 16.46
CA PRO A 175 -10.61 -3.41 16.74
C PRO A 175 -9.09 -3.56 16.75
N VAL A 176 -8.55 -4.71 17.18
CA VAL A 176 -7.10 -4.93 17.23
C VAL A 176 -6.51 -5.03 15.83
N LEU A 177 -7.21 -5.69 14.90
CA LEU A 177 -6.75 -5.75 13.51
C LEU A 177 -6.84 -4.38 12.83
N ARG A 178 -7.93 -3.65 13.07
CA ARG A 178 -8.10 -2.29 12.56
C ARG A 178 -6.99 -1.37 13.07
N GLU A 179 -6.79 -1.31 14.37
CA GLU A 179 -5.78 -0.44 14.97
C GLU A 179 -4.36 -0.90 14.60
N GLY A 180 -4.09 -2.21 14.59
CA GLY A 180 -2.81 -2.76 14.15
C GLY A 180 -2.44 -2.32 12.73
N VAL A 181 -3.38 -2.41 11.78
CA VAL A 181 -3.17 -1.93 10.40
C VAL A 181 -2.96 -0.43 10.36
N ARG A 182 -3.74 0.34 11.13
CA ARG A 182 -3.61 1.80 11.18
C ARG A 182 -2.26 2.22 11.75
N THR A 183 -1.79 1.59 12.82
CA THR A 183 -0.46 1.82 13.40
C THR A 183 0.64 1.46 12.42
N MET A 184 0.52 0.31 11.75
CA MET A 184 1.48 -0.17 10.76
C MET A 184 1.61 0.80 9.58
N LEU A 185 0.47 1.21 9.01
CA LEU A 185 0.41 2.19 7.94
C LEU A 185 0.99 3.54 8.39
N THR A 186 0.63 4.02 9.58
CA THR A 186 1.14 5.28 10.13
C THR A 186 2.67 5.25 10.21
N LYS A 187 3.24 4.23 10.85
CA LYS A 187 4.70 4.06 10.97
C LYS A 187 5.38 3.99 9.60
N SER A 188 4.80 3.21 8.68
CA SER A 188 5.37 3.03 7.34
C SER A 188 5.36 4.32 6.50
N LEU A 189 4.26 5.08 6.57
CA LEU A 189 4.11 6.34 5.83
C LEU A 189 4.95 7.45 6.44
N ASP A 190 5.00 7.58 7.77
CA ASP A 190 5.82 8.58 8.46
C ASP A 190 7.31 8.34 8.21
N LYS A 191 7.73 7.09 7.96
CA LYS A 191 9.10 6.75 7.59
C LYS A 191 9.41 7.03 6.12
N THR A 192 8.56 6.58 5.19
CA THR A 192 8.86 6.61 3.75
C THR A 192 8.48 7.95 3.09
N LEU A 193 7.38 8.59 3.47
CA LEU A 193 6.90 9.80 2.77
C LEU A 193 7.86 10.99 2.84
N PRO A 194 8.54 11.29 3.98
CA PRO A 194 9.42 12.46 4.03
C PRO A 194 10.54 12.40 2.98
N SER A 195 11.21 11.27 2.78
CA SER A 195 12.28 11.17 1.77
C SER A 195 11.76 11.27 0.34
N LEU A 196 10.54 10.80 0.09
CA LEU A 196 9.88 10.93 -1.21
C LEU A 196 9.44 12.36 -1.49
N LEU A 197 8.88 13.07 -0.51
CA LEU A 197 8.27 14.40 -0.72
C LEU A 197 9.25 15.57 -0.53
N GLN A 198 10.35 15.36 0.21
CA GLN A 198 11.43 16.33 0.33
C GLN A 198 12.05 16.63 -1.04
N GLN A 199 12.17 17.92 -1.34
CA GLN A 199 12.91 18.41 -2.50
C GLN A 199 14.41 18.16 -2.26
N PRO A 200 15.21 17.88 -3.30
CA PRO A 200 16.63 18.18 -3.23
C PRO A 200 16.75 19.65 -2.87
N ALA A 201 17.53 19.98 -1.83
CA ALA A 201 17.87 21.36 -1.55
C ALA A 201 18.46 21.95 -2.84
N GLN A 202 17.77 22.89 -3.46
CA GLN A 202 18.32 23.66 -4.57
C GLN A 202 19.63 24.25 -4.06
N THR A 203 20.75 23.76 -4.59
CA THR A 203 22.05 24.38 -4.33
C THR A 203 21.98 25.74 -5.01
N PRO A 204 22.04 26.86 -4.27
CA PRO A 204 22.01 28.16 -4.93
C PRO A 204 23.22 28.27 -5.87
N PRO A 205 23.06 28.81 -7.10
CA PRO A 205 24.19 29.07 -7.96
C PRO A 205 25.13 30.05 -7.22
N ARG A 206 26.42 29.70 -7.17
CA ARG A 206 27.48 30.60 -6.72
C ARG A 206 27.70 31.71 -7.74
#